data_AF-A0A183EP79-F1
#
_entry.id   AF-A0A183EP79-F1
#
_cell.length_a   1.000
_cell.length_b   1.000
_cell.length_c   1.000
_cell.angle_alpha   90.00
_cell.angle_beta   90.00
_cell.angle_gamma   90.00
#
_symmetry.space_group_name_H-M   'P 1'
#
loop_
_entity.id
_entity.type
_entity.pdbx_description
1 polymer ?
#
loop_
_entity_poly.entity_id
_entity_poly.type
_entity_poly.pdbx_seq_one_letter_code
_entity_poly.pdbx_strand_id
1 'polypeptide(L)' 'MNVVLDEAEEVNMKTKNRKKVGRIMLKGDNITLIQSLG' A
#
# COMPACT_ATOMS: atom_id res chain seq x y z
N MET A 1 -1.26 10.72 9.20
CA MET A 1 -2.51 10.78 8.40
C MET A 1 -2.84 9.39 7.88
N ASN A 2 -3.95 8.78 8.27
CA ASN A 2 -4.32 7.44 7.79
C ASN A 2 -4.94 7.50 6.39
N VAL A 3 -4.79 6.44 5.61
CA VAL A 3 -5.32 6.33 4.24
C VAL A 3 -6.15 5.05 4.12
N VAL A 4 -7.28 5.13 3.44
CA VAL A 4 -8.05 3.95 3.03
C VAL A 4 -7.74 3.67 1.57
N LEU A 5 -7.32 2.44 1.28
CA LEU A 5 -7.00 1.99 -0.07
C LEU A 5 -8.00 0.92 -0.49
N ASP A 6 -8.53 1.06 -1.69
CA ASP A 6 -9.34 0.04 -2.36
C ASP A 6 -8.48 -0.80 -3.31
N GLU A 7 -8.84 -2.07 -3.48
CA GLU A 7 -8.16 -3.01 -4.38
C GLU A 7 -6.63 -3.09 -4.19
N ALA A 8 -6.15 -2.89 -2.95
CA ALA A 8 -4.74 -2.79 -2.66
C ALA A 8 -3.99 -4.11 -2.86
N GLU A 9 -2.73 -4.00 -3.27
CA GLU A 9 -1.78 -5.11 -3.31
C GLU A 9 -0.56 -4.78 -2.44
N GLU A 10 -0.12 -5.75 -1.64
CA GLU A 10 1.17 -5.70 -0.96
C GLU A 10 2.25 -6.23 -1.92
N VAL A 11 3.34 -5.48 -2.07
CA VAL A 11 4.49 -5.86 -2.89
C VAL A 11 5.75 -5.86 -2.03
N ASN A 12 6.34 -7.04 -1.85
CA ASN A 12 7.65 -7.16 -1.21
C ASN A 12 8.75 -6.98 -2.26
N MET A 13 9.50 -5.88 -2.19
CA MET A 13 10.53 -5.57 -3.19
C MET A 13 11.75 -6.51 -3.15
N LYS A 14 12.02 -7.16 -2.02
CA LYS A 14 13.14 -8.11 -1.85
C LYS A 14 12.82 -9.47 -2.45
N THR A 15 11.65 -10.03 -2.11
CA THR A 15 11.24 -11.37 -2.58
C THR A 15 10.45 -11.33 -3.90
N LYS A 16 10.05 -10.14 -4.34
CA LYS A 16 9.14 -9.91 -5.47
C LYS A 16 7.75 -10.53 -5.32
N ASN A 17 7.40 -10.99 -4.11
CA ASN A 17 6.06 -11.49 -3.83
C ASN A 17 5.04 -10.35 -3.90
N ARG A 18 3.91 -10.66 -4.53
CA ARG A 18 2.74 -9.79 -4.62
C ARG A 18 1.54 -10.50 -4.00
N LYS A 19 0.79 -9.80 -3.17
CA LYS A 19 -0.40 -10.33 -2.50
C LYS A 19 -1.55 -9.33 -2.62
N LYS A 20 -2.66 -9.75 -3.20
CA LYS A 20 -3.92 -8.99 -3.18
C LYS A 20 -4.45 -8.93 -1.76
N VAL A 21 -4.73 -7.72 -1.28
CA VAL A 21 -5.18 -7.46 0.09
C VAL A 21 -6.61 -6.90 0.11
N GLY A 22 -7.06 -6.28 -0.99
CA GLY A 22 -8.40 -5.71 -1.09
C GLY A 22 -8.50 -4.36 -0.39
N ARG A 23 -9.56 -4.13 0.38
CA ARG A 23 -9.77 -2.86 1.11
C ARG A 23 -9.00 -2.87 2.44
N ILE A 24 -8.10 -1.90 2.62
CA ILE A 24 -7.30 -1.77 3.85
C ILE A 24 -7.24 -0.32 4.35
N MET A 25 -7.03 -0.15 5.66
CA MET A 25 -6.63 1.12 6.26
C MET A 25 -5.13 1.08 6.55
N LEU A 26 -4.37 1.95 5.88
CA LEU A 26 -2.94 2.12 6.11
C LEU A 26 -2.72 3.24 7.15
N LYS A 27 -2.00 2.92 8.22
CA LYS A 27 -1.63 3.91 9.24
C LYS A 27 -0.60 4.89 8.68
N GLY A 28 -0.84 6.18 8.92
CA GLY A 28 -0.01 7.25 8.39
C GLY A 28 1.43 7.26 8.88
N ASP A 29 1.65 6.79 10.10
CA ASP A 29 2.94 6.86 10.76
C ASP A 29 3.99 5.99 10.05
N ASN A 30 3.55 5.04 9.20
CA ASN A 30 4.40 4.13 8.46
C ASN A 30 4.55 4.51 6.97
N ILE A 31 4.05 5.68 6.54
CA ILE A 31 4.09 6.09 5.13
C ILE A 31 5.29 7.01 4.89
N THR A 32 6.20 6.60 4.00
CA THR A 32 7.34 7.44 3.57
C THR A 32 7.02 8.29 2.34
N LEU A 33 6.32 7.72 1.35
CA LEU A 33 6.00 8.39 0.08
C LEU A 33 4.62 7.94 -0.40
N ILE A 34 3.84 8.90 -0.90
CA ILE A 34 2.64 8.64 -1.71
C ILE A 34 2.90 9.26 -3.08
N GLN A 35 2.81 8.46 -4.13
CA GLN A 35 2.99 8.90 -5.51
C GLN A 35 1.74 8.56 -6.32
N SER A 36 1.19 9.56 -7.01
CA SER A 36 0.17 9.34 -8.02
C SER A 36 0.84 8.93 -9.33
N LEU A 37 0.26 7.95 -10.02
CA LEU A 37 0.62 7.64 -11.40
C LEU A 37 -0.14 8.65 -12.26
N GLY A 38 0.57 9.65 -12.78
CA GLY A 38 0.04 10.63 -13.72
C GLY A 38 -0.28 10.02 -15.07
#